data_AF-J9AGI8-F1
#
_entry.id   AF-J9AGI8-F1
#
_cell.length_a   1.000
_cell.length_b   1.000
_cell.length_c   1.000
_cell.angle_alpha   90.00
_cell.angle_beta   90.00
_cell.angle_gamma   90.00
#
_symmetry.space_group_name_H-M   'P 1'
#
loop_
_entity.id
_entity.type
_entity.pdbx_description
1 polymer ?
#
loop_
_entity_poly.entity_id
_entity_poly.type
_entity_poly.pdbx_seq_one_letter_code
_entity_poly.pdbx_strand_id
1 'polypeptide(L)' 'LQAKEMFMHGYNSYMKYAYPHDELMPLSCKGRQRGVTPPRGDIDDALGK' A
#
# COMPACT_ATOMS: atom_id res chain seq x y z
N LEU A 1 -12.88 16.97 11.14
CA LEU A 1 -13.32 16.13 9.99
C LEU A 1 -12.19 15.75 9.02
N GLN A 2 -11.10 16.52 8.93
CA GLN A 2 -9.94 16.24 8.05
C GLN A 2 -9.41 14.79 8.11
N ALA A 3 -9.35 14.16 9.29
CA ALA A 3 -8.92 12.76 9.41
C ALA A 3 -9.79 11.78 8.61
N LYS A 4 -11.12 12.01 8.54
CA LYS A 4 -12.03 11.20 7.74
C LYS A 4 -11.76 11.39 6.24
N GLU A 5 -11.53 12.62 5.81
CA GLU A 5 -11.23 12.93 4.41
C GLU A 5 -9.90 12.30 3.97
N MET A 6 -8.87 12.39 4.81
CA MET A 6 -7.58 11.74 4.58
C MET A 6 -7.70 10.22 4.52
N PHE A 7 -8.50 9.62 5.41
CA PHE A 7 -8.76 8.18 5.36
C PHE A 7 -9.44 7.78 4.06
N MET A 8 -10.50 8.48 3.65
CA MET A 8 -11.22 8.17 2.41
C MET A 8 -10.36 8.42 1.17
N HIS A 9 -9.45 9.39 1.19
CA HIS A 9 -8.47 9.60 0.13
C HIS A 9 -7.55 8.38 -0.05
N GLY A 10 -7.00 7.84 1.05
CA GLY A 10 -6.20 6.62 1.02
C GLY A 10 -7.00 5.39 0.60
N TYR A 11 -8.17 5.18 1.21
CA TYR A 11 -9.04 4.04 0.92
C TYR A 11 -9.49 4.00 -0.55
N ASN A 12 -10.01 5.10 -1.07
CA ASN A 12 -10.47 5.16 -2.46
C ASN A 12 -9.32 4.96 -3.45
N SER A 13 -8.13 5.49 -3.13
CA SER A 13 -6.93 5.29 -3.96
C SER A 13 -6.49 3.82 -3.98
N TYR A 14 -6.54 3.14 -2.83
CA TYR A 14 -6.25 1.70 -2.76
C TYR A 14 -7.24 0.90 -3.61
N MET A 15 -8.54 1.16 -3.43
CA MET A 15 -9.58 0.45 -4.18
C MET A 15 -9.45 0.66 -5.70
N LYS A 16 -9.02 1.86 -6.13
CA LYS A 16 -8.86 2.18 -7.55
C LYS A 16 -7.60 1.61 -8.19
N TYR A 17 -6.48 1.60 -7.46
CA TYR A 17 -5.16 1.36 -8.06
C TYR A 17 -4.42 0.13 -7.54
N ALA A 18 -4.86 -0.46 -6.43
CA ALA A 18 -4.12 -1.51 -5.74
C ALA A 18 -4.94 -2.76 -5.40
N TYR A 19 -6.27 -2.71 -5.34
CA TYR A 19 -7.07 -3.93 -5.13
C TYR A 19 -6.82 -4.96 -6.26
N PRO A 20 -6.54 -6.25 -5.97
CA PRO A 20 -6.61 -6.96 -4.68
C PRO A 20 -5.24 -7.17 -3.97
N HIS A 21 -4.22 -6.38 -4.31
CA HIS A 21 -2.88 -6.50 -3.73
C HIS A 21 -2.81 -6.04 -2.27
N ASP A 22 -1.73 -6.39 -1.58
CA ASP A 22 -1.54 -6.15 -0.15
C ASP A 22 -1.48 -4.65 0.19
N GLU A 23 -0.80 -3.85 -0.65
CA GLU A 23 -0.58 -2.42 -0.40
C GLU A 23 -0.70 -1.56 -1.66
N LEU A 24 -1.02 -0.28 -1.48
CA LEU A 24 -0.93 0.75 -2.52
C LEU A 24 0.46 1.38 -2.54
N MET A 25 1.04 1.51 -3.74
CA MET A 25 2.17 2.40 -4.01
C MET A 25 1.66 3.74 -4.56
N PRO A 26 1.51 4.80 -3.73
CA PRO A 26 0.76 5.99 -4.11
C PRO A 26 1.42 6.84 -5.20
N LEU A 27 2.75 6.81 -5.32
CA LEU A 27 3.46 7.59 -6.35
C LEU A 27 3.37 6.97 -7.74
N SER A 28 3.32 5.64 -7.83
CA SER A 28 3.29 4.90 -9.09
C SER A 28 1.89 4.37 -9.43
N CYS A 29 0.90 4.56 -8.55
CA CYS A 29 -0.47 4.09 -8.69
C CYS A 29 -0.55 2.59 -9.04
N LYS A 30 0.20 1.77 -8.31
CA LYS A 30 0.23 0.30 -8.48
C LYS A 30 -0.01 -0.41 -7.15
N GLY A 31 -0.52 -1.63 -7.22
CA GLY A 31 -0.54 -2.54 -6.08
C GLY A 31 0.83 -3.18 -5.83
N ARG A 32 1.11 -3.48 -4.57
CA ARG A 32 2.30 -4.19 -4.11
C ARG A 32 1.89 -5.49 -3.44
N GLN A 33 2.57 -6.58 -3.78
CA GLN A 33 2.29 -7.91 -3.25
C GLN A 33 3.56 -8.57 -2.73
N ARG A 34 3.50 -9.08 -1.51
CA ARG A 34 4.60 -9.78 -0.86
C ARG A 34 4.99 -11.03 -1.66
N GLY A 35 6.29 -11.22 -1.86
CA GLY A 35 6.83 -12.34 -2.64
C GLY A 35 6.74 -12.18 -4.16
N VAL A 36 6.08 -11.13 -4.67
CA VAL A 36 5.99 -10.81 -6.11
C VAL A 36 6.73 -9.52 -6.42
N THR A 37 6.45 -8.45 -5.67
CA THR A 37 7.17 -7.19 -5.82
C THR A 37 8.55 -7.29 -5.16
N PRO A 38 9.62 -6.72 -5.76
CA PRO A 38 10.95 -6.72 -5.16
C PRO A 38 10.94 -6.20 -3.71
N PRO A 39 11.65 -6.87 -2.78
CA PRO A 39 11.68 -6.47 -1.38
C PRO A 39 12.43 -5.17 -1.18
N ARG A 40 12.05 -4.42 -0.14
CA ARG A 40 12.65 -3.12 0.23
C ARG A 40 13.64 -3.22 1.39
N GLY A 41 14.37 -4.34 1.47
CA GLY A 41 15.17 -4.68 2.65
C GLY A 41 14.34 -5.45 3.67
N ASP A 42 14.53 -5.16 4.96
CA ASP A 42 13.85 -5.78 6.10
C ASP A 42 12.55 -5.05 6.52
N ILE A 43 12.23 -3.92 5.88
CA ILE A 43 11.04 -3.11 6.20
C ILE A 43 9.72 -3.87 6.03
N ASP A 44 9.73 -4.89 5.16
CA ASP A 44 8.55 -5.72 4.93
C ASP A 44 8.46 -6.87 5.96
N ASP A 45 9.50 -7.14 6.74
CA ASP A 45 9.54 -8.25 7.67
C ASP A 45 8.81 -7.87 8.98
N ALA A 46 7.95 -8.76 9.46
CA ALA A 46 7.12 -8.49 10.64
C ALA A 46 7.93 -8.23 11.92
N LEU A 47 9.15 -8.77 12.00
CA LEU A 47 10.05 -8.65 13.14
C LEU A 47 11.41 -8.05 12.77
N GLY A 48 11.58 -7.55 11.53
CA GLY A 48 12.91 -7.24 11.00
C GLY A 48 13.80 -8.48 10.88
N LYS A 49 15.11 -8.26 10.75
CA LYS A 49 16.13 -9.32 10.86
C LYS A 49 16.50 -9.63 12.31
#